data_AF-A0A6G6Y7Q5-F1
#
_entry.id   AF-A0A6G6Y7Q5-F1
#
_cell.length_a   1.000
_cell.length_b   1.000
_cell.length_c   1.000
_cell.angle_alpha   90.00
_cell.angle_beta   90.00
_cell.angle_gamma   90.00
#
_symmetry.space_group_name_H-M   'P 1'
#
loop_
_entity.id
_entity.type
_entity.pdbx_description
1 polymer ?
#
loop_
_entity_poly.entity_id
_entity_poly.type
_entity_poly.pdbx_seq_one_letter_code
_entity_poly.pdbx_strand_id
1 'polypeptide(L)'
;MNNIQFAVASLAFVSLAGCSQHEPTEVTLYRNSPFLIGARIHWSTFDAVEDDPNYNANNCAMAARLLNANMTASAKAEGKARDPSIGFWCELGRYEQEGPVPDSFFAAYPTDVN
;
A
#
# COMPACT_ATOMS: atom_id res chain seq x y z
N MET A 1 6.40 -74.62 7.90
CA MET A 1 4.94 -74.41 7.88
C MET A 1 4.66 -73.07 8.52
N ASN A 2 4.21 -72.09 7.71
CA ASN A 2 3.22 -71.03 7.96
C ASN A 2 3.31 -70.22 9.28
N ASN A 3 3.34 -68.87 9.32
CA ASN A 3 2.68 -67.89 8.47
C ASN A 3 3.34 -66.49 8.58
N ILE A 4 3.39 -65.80 7.45
CA ILE A 4 3.52 -64.34 7.31
C ILE A 4 2.17 -63.71 7.67
N GLN A 5 2.12 -62.72 8.57
CA GLN A 5 1.12 -61.66 8.51
C GLN A 5 1.70 -60.32 8.95
N PHE A 6 1.71 -59.41 7.96
CA PHE A 6 1.98 -57.99 8.04
C PHE A 6 0.96 -57.30 8.95
N ALA A 7 1.41 -56.43 9.85
CA ALA A 7 0.57 -55.39 10.44
C ALA A 7 1.07 -54.03 9.93
N VAL A 8 0.21 -53.43 9.13
CA VAL A 8 0.39 -52.23 8.33
C VAL A 8 0.72 -51.01 9.20
N ALA A 9 1.76 -50.28 8.81
CA ALA A 9 2.08 -48.97 9.33
C ALA A 9 1.01 -47.95 8.91
N SER A 10 0.16 -47.54 9.84
CA SER A 10 -0.82 -46.47 9.61
C SER A 10 -0.16 -45.10 9.81
N LEU A 11 0.40 -44.56 8.71
CA LEU A 11 0.68 -43.13 8.56
C LEU A 11 -0.65 -42.37 8.60
N ALA A 12 -1.00 -41.78 9.74
CA ALA A 12 -2.01 -40.72 9.78
C ALA A 12 -1.35 -39.42 9.31
N PHE A 13 -1.56 -39.14 8.03
CA PHE A 13 -1.19 -37.90 7.35
C PHE A 13 -1.64 -36.67 8.16
N VAL A 14 -0.66 -35.83 8.47
CA VAL A 14 -0.83 -34.51 9.06
C VAL A 14 -1.61 -33.64 8.08
N SER A 15 -2.88 -33.38 8.35
CA SER A 15 -3.69 -32.38 7.65
C SER A 15 -3.26 -30.99 8.13
N LEU A 16 -2.12 -30.49 7.62
CA LEU A 16 -1.88 -29.05 7.59
C LEU A 16 -2.87 -28.47 6.57
N ALA A 17 -4.09 -28.23 7.02
CA ALA A 17 -4.96 -27.26 6.36
C ALA A 17 -4.20 -25.92 6.41
N GLY A 18 -3.50 -25.61 5.33
CA GLY A 18 -2.87 -24.32 5.14
C GLY A 18 -3.98 -23.28 5.11
N CYS A 19 -4.20 -22.62 6.24
CA CYS A 19 -4.84 -21.32 6.24
C CYS A 19 -3.93 -20.40 5.40
N SER A 20 -4.26 -20.21 4.13
CA SER A 20 -3.76 -19.05 3.41
C SER A 20 -4.47 -17.84 4.00
N GLN A 21 -4.00 -17.36 5.16
CA GLN A 21 -4.29 -16.00 5.55
C GLN A 21 -3.67 -15.14 4.46
N HIS A 22 -4.52 -14.61 3.59
CA HIS A 22 -4.11 -13.54 2.70
C HIS A 22 -3.88 -12.35 3.63
N GLU A 23 -2.64 -12.22 4.13
CA GLU A 23 -2.25 -11.08 4.94
C GLU A 23 -2.53 -9.84 4.08
N PRO A 24 -3.32 -8.88 4.59
CA PRO A 24 -3.66 -7.70 3.81
C PRO A 24 -2.38 -6.99 3.37
N THR A 25 -2.30 -6.66 2.08
CA THR A 25 -1.18 -5.86 1.58
C THR A 25 -1.27 -4.48 2.19
N GLU A 26 -0.46 -4.22 3.22
CA GLU A 26 -0.32 -2.90 3.83
C GLU A 26 0.27 -1.92 2.81
N VAL A 27 -0.28 -0.72 2.73
CA VAL A 27 0.23 0.36 1.87
C VAL A 27 0.27 1.66 2.66
N THR A 28 1.40 2.35 2.61
CA THR A 28 1.58 3.61 3.34
C THR A 28 1.51 4.80 2.40
N LEU A 29 0.68 5.77 2.77
CA LEU A 29 0.64 7.10 2.15
C LEU A 29 1.58 8.03 2.90
N TYR A 30 2.51 8.58 2.16
CA TYR A 30 3.47 9.56 2.63
C TYR A 30 3.14 10.94 2.11
N ARG A 31 3.70 11.93 2.78
CA ARG A 31 3.92 13.28 2.24
C ARG A 31 5.30 13.76 2.65
N ASN A 32 5.78 14.82 2.01
CA ASN A 32 6.96 15.55 2.46
C ASN A 32 6.57 16.97 2.93
N SER A 33 7.60 17.76 3.26
CA SER A 33 7.46 19.09 3.85
C SER A 33 8.22 20.16 3.07
N PRO A 34 7.68 21.38 2.92
CA PRO A 34 8.40 22.51 2.33
C PRO A 34 9.69 22.87 3.09
N PHE A 35 9.83 22.46 4.34
CA PHE A 35 11.04 22.71 5.15
C PHE A 35 12.06 21.57 5.08
N LEU A 36 11.63 20.38 4.65
CA LEU A 36 12.48 19.18 4.57
C LEU A 36 11.95 18.31 3.43
N ILE A 37 12.38 18.60 2.21
CA ILE A 37 11.86 17.99 0.98
C ILE A 37 12.11 16.47 0.95
N GLY A 38 13.22 16.02 1.54
CA GLY A 38 13.56 14.60 1.67
C GLY A 38 12.86 13.88 2.84
N ALA A 39 12.00 14.57 3.60
CA ALA A 39 11.29 13.93 4.71
C ALA A 39 10.19 12.99 4.20
N ARG A 40 10.11 11.83 4.82
CA ARG A 40 9.03 10.87 4.64
C ARG A 40 8.09 10.99 5.84
N ILE A 41 7.06 11.82 5.71
CA ILE A 41 6.08 12.03 6.77
C ILE A 41 4.94 11.06 6.56
N HIS A 42 4.69 10.21 7.55
CA HIS A 42 3.52 9.33 7.58
C HIS A 42 2.24 10.17 7.54
N TRP A 43 1.36 9.86 6.60
CA TRP A 43 0.02 10.46 6.53
C TRP A 43 -1.06 9.45 6.91
N SER A 44 -1.03 8.26 6.32
CA SER A 44 -1.94 7.17 6.64
C SER A 44 -1.39 5.81 6.20
N THR A 45 -1.96 4.74 6.74
CA THR A 45 -1.74 3.36 6.29
C THR A 45 -3.08 2.77 5.86
N PHE A 46 -3.06 2.00 4.79
CA PHE A 46 -4.18 1.26 4.22
C PHE A 46 -3.91 -0.23 4.40
N ASP A 47 -4.66 -0.87 5.29
CA ASP A 47 -4.42 -2.24 5.77
C ASP A 47 -5.73 -3.03 5.92
N ALA A 48 -6.75 -2.67 5.13
CA ALA A 48 -8.04 -3.36 5.15
C ALA A 48 -7.88 -4.82 4.70
N VAL A 49 -8.61 -5.72 5.37
CA VAL A 49 -8.74 -7.13 4.98
C VAL A 49 -9.84 -7.24 3.94
N GLU A 50 -9.44 -7.41 2.69
CA GLU A 50 -10.33 -7.39 1.52
C GLU A 50 -9.97 -8.52 0.54
N ASP A 51 -10.93 -8.95 -0.27
CA ASP A 51 -10.73 -10.02 -1.26
C ASP A 51 -9.88 -9.56 -2.47
N ASP A 52 -9.91 -8.27 -2.81
CA ASP A 52 -9.08 -7.70 -3.88
C ASP A 52 -7.66 -7.39 -3.33
N PRO A 53 -6.61 -8.06 -3.83
CA PRO A 53 -5.24 -7.82 -3.38
C PRO A 53 -4.75 -6.40 -3.66
N ASN A 54 -5.40 -5.66 -4.56
CA ASN A 54 -5.04 -4.28 -4.92
C ASN A 54 -5.86 -3.23 -4.17
N TYR A 55 -6.81 -3.62 -3.30
CA TYR A 55 -7.73 -2.68 -2.66
C TYR A 55 -6.99 -1.54 -1.95
N ASN A 56 -6.03 -1.87 -1.09
CA ASN A 56 -5.26 -0.87 -0.32
C ASN A 56 -4.38 -0.01 -1.25
N ALA A 57 -3.75 -0.61 -2.25
CA ALA A 57 -2.90 0.11 -3.20
C ALA A 57 -3.72 1.10 -4.06
N ASN A 58 -4.89 0.68 -4.55
CA ASN A 58 -5.78 1.50 -5.35
C ASN A 58 -6.34 2.68 -4.53
N ASN A 59 -6.79 2.41 -3.31
CA ASN A 59 -7.30 3.46 -2.42
C ASN A 59 -6.21 4.46 -2.04
N CYS A 60 -5.00 3.98 -1.72
CA CYS A 60 -3.87 4.86 -1.47
C CYS A 60 -3.57 5.73 -2.69
N ALA A 61 -3.46 5.14 -3.89
CA ALA A 61 -3.13 5.87 -5.11
C ALA A 61 -4.17 6.93 -5.45
N MET A 62 -5.46 6.61 -5.28
CA MET A 62 -6.55 7.57 -5.44
C MET A 62 -6.42 8.72 -4.44
N ALA A 63 -6.19 8.43 -3.16
CA ALA A 63 -6.00 9.45 -2.12
C ALA A 63 -4.81 10.37 -2.44
N ALA A 64 -3.66 9.82 -2.83
CA ALA A 64 -2.49 10.59 -3.22
C ALA A 64 -2.80 11.54 -4.39
N ARG A 65 -3.45 11.04 -5.44
CA ARG A 65 -3.83 11.84 -6.62
C ARG A 65 -4.78 12.97 -6.26
N LEU A 66 -5.79 12.70 -5.44
CA LEU A 66 -6.77 13.70 -5.00
C LEU A 66 -6.12 14.77 -4.13
N LEU A 67 -5.27 14.37 -3.17
CA LEU A 67 -4.56 15.30 -2.30
C LEU A 67 -3.58 16.19 -3.12
N ASN A 68 -2.88 15.62 -4.09
CA ASN A 68 -2.01 16.38 -4.99
C ASN A 68 -2.79 17.35 -5.89
N ALA A 69 -3.99 16.97 -6.36
CA ALA A 69 -4.89 17.85 -7.10
C ALA A 69 -5.39 19.00 -6.21
N ASN A 70 -5.76 18.71 -4.96
CA ASN A 70 -6.17 19.71 -3.98
C ASN A 70 -5.04 20.71 -3.70
N MET A 71 -3.79 20.25 -3.55
CA MET A 71 -2.65 21.16 -3.38
C MET A 71 -2.49 22.12 -4.57
N THR A 72 -2.70 21.62 -5.80
CA THR A 72 -2.68 22.45 -7.01
C THR A 72 -3.82 23.47 -7.01
N ALA A 73 -5.03 23.06 -6.66
CA ALA A 73 -6.19 23.94 -6.57
C ALA A 73 -6.01 25.02 -5.49
N SER A 74 -5.50 24.65 -4.31
CA SER A 74 -5.20 25.59 -3.22
C SER A 74 -4.12 26.60 -3.62
N ALA A 75 -3.01 26.16 -4.21
CA ALA A 75 -1.96 27.07 -4.70
C ALA A 75 -2.53 28.08 -5.70
N LYS A 76 -3.34 27.61 -6.67
CA LYS A 76 -4.01 28.46 -7.65
C LYS A 76 -4.96 29.47 -6.98
N ALA A 77 -5.75 29.06 -6.00
CA ALA A 77 -6.66 29.93 -5.26
C ALA A 77 -5.91 31.04 -4.49
N GLU A 78 -4.69 30.76 -4.03
CA GLU A 78 -3.82 31.73 -3.37
C GLU A 78 -3.00 32.60 -4.37
N GLY A 79 -3.19 32.43 -5.67
CA GLY A 79 -2.40 33.13 -6.70
C GLY A 79 -0.93 32.68 -6.76
N LYS A 80 -0.61 31.49 -6.24
CA LYS A 80 0.73 30.91 -6.20
C LYS A 80 0.88 29.79 -7.22
N ALA A 81 2.11 29.60 -7.70
CA ALA A 81 2.46 28.39 -8.43
C ALA A 81 2.53 27.19 -7.47
N ARG A 82 2.16 26.01 -7.95
CA ARG A 82 2.33 24.77 -7.22
C ARG A 82 3.82 24.44 -7.12
N ASP A 83 4.32 24.27 -5.90
CA ASP A 83 5.68 23.75 -5.68
C ASP A 83 5.73 22.28 -6.15
N PRO A 84 6.53 21.93 -7.17
CA PRO A 84 6.57 20.57 -7.69
C PRO A 84 7.34 19.60 -6.77
N SER A 85 8.12 20.13 -5.81
CA SER A 85 8.92 19.31 -4.90
C SER A 85 8.14 18.73 -3.74
N ILE A 86 6.91 19.22 -3.49
CA ILE A 86 6.08 18.77 -2.37
C ILE A 86 4.93 17.92 -2.88
N GLY A 87 4.59 16.82 -2.24
CA GLY A 87 3.39 16.06 -2.60
C GLY A 87 3.15 14.82 -1.76
N PHE A 88 2.18 14.05 -2.21
CA PHE A 88 1.72 12.80 -1.61
C PHE A 88 2.05 11.62 -2.54
N TRP A 89 2.49 10.50 -1.97
CA TRP A 89 2.78 9.27 -2.71
C TRP A 89 2.56 8.02 -1.85
N CYS A 90 2.42 6.87 -2.52
CA CYS A 90 2.16 5.59 -1.89
C CYS A 90 3.35 4.65 -2.04
N GLU A 91 3.61 3.84 -1.03
CA GLU A 91 4.54 2.72 -1.11
C GLU A 91 3.94 1.49 -0.43
N LEU A 92 4.29 0.31 -0.95
CA LEU A 92 3.89 -0.96 -0.35
C LEU A 92 4.62 -1.16 0.97
N GLY A 93 3.91 -1.73 1.94
CA GLY A 93 4.42 -2.04 3.26
C GLY A 93 4.11 -0.96 4.30
N ARG A 94 4.66 -1.21 5.50
CA ARG A 94 4.53 -0.34 6.67
C ARG A 94 5.28 0.97 6.47
N TYR A 95 5.01 1.90 7.37
CA TYR A 95 5.74 3.14 7.43
C TYR A 95 7.24 2.91 7.63
N GLU A 96 8.03 3.52 6.76
CA GLU A 96 9.49 3.61 6.84
C GLU A 96 9.92 5.07 6.84
N GLN A 97 10.69 5.45 7.87
CA GLN A 97 11.20 6.82 8.04
C GLN A 97 12.29 7.17 7.02
N GLU A 98 12.99 6.15 6.51
CA GLU A 98 14.05 6.29 5.52
C GLU A 98 13.57 5.80 4.14
N GLY A 99 14.25 6.25 3.08
CA GLY A 99 13.91 5.90 1.71
C GLY A 99 13.91 7.11 0.77
N PRO A 100 13.78 6.88 -0.55
CA PRO A 100 13.71 7.97 -1.52
C PRO A 100 12.38 8.73 -1.40
N VAL A 101 12.39 10.02 -1.74
CA VAL A 101 11.17 10.76 -2.06
C VAL A 101 11.06 10.79 -3.59
N PRO A 102 9.89 10.51 -4.20
CA PRO A 102 9.75 10.55 -5.65
C PRO A 102 10.03 11.94 -6.23
N ASP A 103 10.61 11.98 -7.44
CA ASP A 103 10.87 13.23 -8.16
C ASP A 103 9.61 13.91 -8.71
N SER A 104 8.47 13.19 -8.72
CA SER A 104 7.20 13.71 -9.23
C SER A 104 6.01 13.12 -8.48
N PHE A 105 4.94 13.92 -8.40
CA PHE A 105 3.72 13.57 -7.68
C PHE A 105 2.53 13.63 -8.64
N PHE A 106 1.98 12.46 -8.96
CA PHE A 106 0.83 12.37 -9.85
C PHE A 106 -0.40 13.04 -9.21
N ALA A 107 -1.03 13.92 -9.97
CA ALA A 107 -2.30 14.56 -9.64
C ALA A 107 -3.30 14.26 -10.75
N ALA A 108 -4.54 13.90 -10.39
CA ALA A 108 -5.60 13.66 -11.37
C ALA A 108 -6.93 14.20 -10.84
N TYR A 109 -7.71 14.79 -11.74
CA TYR A 109 -9.10 15.20 -11.54
C TYR A 109 -9.89 14.99 -12.85
N PRO A 110 -11.11 14.42 -12.84
CA PRO A 110 -11.77 13.74 -11.71
C PRO A 110 -11.14 12.38 -11.43
N THR A 111 -11.38 11.81 -10.25
CA THR A 111 -10.93 10.47 -9.84
C THR A 111 -11.67 9.33 -10.56
N ASP A 112 -12.53 9.68 -11.52
CA ASP A 112 -13.32 8.74 -12.32
C ASP A 112 -12.58 8.50 -13.64
N VAL A 113 -11.60 7.61 -13.62
CA VAL A 113 -11.16 6.92 -14.84
C VAL A 113 -11.84 5.57 -14.87
N ASN A 114 -12.88 5.47 -15.69
CA ASN A 114 -13.42 4.19 -16.18
C ASN A 114 -12.32 3.37 -16.87
#